data_AF-A0A3M1C0T8-F1
#
_entry.id   AF-A0A3M1C0T8-F1
#
_cell.length_a   1.000
_cell.length_b   1.000
_cell.length_c   1.000
_cell.angle_alpha   90.00
_cell.angle_beta   90.00
_cell.angle_gamma   90.00
#
_symmetry.space_group_name_H-M   'P 1'
#
loop_
_entity.id
_entity.type
_entity.pdbx_description
1 polymer ?
#
loop_
_entity_poly.entity_id
_entity_poly.type
_entity_poly.pdbx_seq_one_letter_code
_entity_poly.pdbx_strand_id
1 'polypeptide(L)' 'IEHLYSLIPGQALHAVRLGFIHPIKKQWLVFETPLPLGFQSIIEKLRGYSSNSA' A
#
# COMPACT_ATOMS: atom_id res chain seq x y z
N ILE A 1 -8.31 0.45 -19.30
CA ILE A 1 -8.04 0.81 -17.89
C ILE A 1 -9.40 1.01 -17.21
N GLU A 2 -10.12 -0.06 -16.93
CA GLU A 2 -11.44 0.06 -16.29
C GLU A 2 -11.30 0.21 -14.77
N HIS A 3 -12.00 1.20 -14.23
CA HIS A 3 -12.40 1.40 -12.83
C HIS A 3 -11.39 1.07 -11.69
N LEU A 4 -10.07 1.15 -11.90
CA LEU A 4 -9.09 0.90 -10.83
C LEU A 4 -9.27 1.83 -9.63
N TYR A 5 -9.71 3.07 -9.86
CA TYR A 5 -10.02 4.05 -8.82
C TYR A 5 -11.19 3.63 -7.90
N SER A 6 -12.04 2.69 -8.32
CA SER A 6 -13.13 2.19 -7.47
C SER A 6 -12.66 1.18 -6.42
N LEU A 7 -11.45 0.63 -6.58
CA LEU A 7 -10.89 -0.39 -5.69
C LEU A 7 -10.34 0.21 -4.39
N ILE A 8 -10.08 1.52 -4.35
CA ILE A 8 -9.61 2.23 -3.17
C ILE A 8 -10.42 3.51 -2.96
N PRO A 9 -10.81 3.84 -1.72
CA PRO A 9 -11.33 5.16 -1.43
C PRO A 9 -10.18 6.16 -1.41
N GLY A 10 -10.16 7.10 -2.35
CA GLY A 10 -9.19 8.19 -2.38
C GLY A 10 -7.85 7.83 -3.05
N GLN A 11 -6.74 8.23 -2.42
CA GLN A 11 -5.41 8.19 -3.03
C GLN A 11 -4.74 6.81 -2.95
N ALA A 12 -3.97 6.46 -3.99
CA ALA A 12 -3.08 5.29 -4.00
C ALA A 12 -1.80 5.54 -3.19
N LEU A 13 -1.94 5.96 -1.92
CA LEU A 13 -0.84 6.19 -0.99
C LEU A 13 -1.05 5.37 0.29
N HIS A 14 -0.07 4.54 0.66
CA HIS A 14 -0.12 3.72 1.87
C HIS A 14 1.19 3.83 2.65
N ALA A 15 1.11 4.29 3.90
CA ALA A 15 2.24 4.30 4.82
C ALA A 15 2.39 2.92 5.47
N VAL A 16 3.22 2.07 4.86
CA VAL A 16 3.41 0.67 5.30
C VAL A 16 4.11 0.54 6.66
N ARG A 17 4.97 1.51 7.00
CA ARG A 17 5.83 1.46 8.18
C ARG A 17 5.93 2.81 8.86
N LEU A 18 5.81 2.82 10.18
CA LEU A 18 6.05 3.98 11.03
C LEU A 18 7.09 3.62 12.08
N GLY A 19 8.20 4.37 12.12
CA GLY A 19 9.27 4.18 13.09
C GLY A 19 9.56 5.46 13.86
N PHE A 20 9.68 5.36 15.19
CA PHE A 20 10.05 6.48 16.04
C PHE A 20 10.64 6.03 17.39
N ILE A 21 11.35 6.93 18.06
CA ILE A 21 11.83 6.71 19.43
C ILE A 21 10.65 6.98 20.38
N HIS A 22 10.27 5.99 21.17
CA HIS A 22 9.21 6.14 22.17
C HIS A 22 9.53 7.33 23.09
N PRO A 23 8.61 8.31 23.25
CA PRO A 23 8.93 9.58 23.89
C PRO A 23 9.37 9.44 25.36
N ILE A 24 8.78 8.50 26.09
CA ILE A 24 9.10 8.19 27.50
C ILE A 24 10.19 7.11 27.61
N LYS A 25 9.96 5.92 27.04
CA LYS A 25 10.88 4.75 27.16
C LYS A 25 12.20 4.88 26.41
N LYS A 26 12.33 5.86 25.50
CA LYS A 26 13.51 6.08 24.62
C LYS A 26 13.95 4.85 23.81
N GLN A 27 13.03 3.90 23.60
CA GLN A 27 13.25 2.72 22.78
C GLN A 27 12.84 2.99 21.33
N TRP A 28 13.59 2.46 20.37
CA TRP A 28 13.18 2.45 18.97
C TRP A 28 11.97 1.53 18.81
N LEU A 29 10.88 2.06 18.27
CA LEU A 29 9.68 1.30 17.95
C LEU A 29 9.41 1.38 16.46
N VAL A 30 8.91 0.28 15.91
CA VAL A 30 8.48 0.16 14.51
C VAL A 30 7.12 -0.51 14.50
N PHE A 31 6.21 0.08 13.73
CA PHE A 31 4.88 -0.43 13.46
C PHE A 31 4.77 -0.66 11.97
N GLU A 32 4.15 -1.77 11.58
CA GLU A 32 3.93 -2.14 10.19
C GLU A 32 2.48 -2.58 9.98
N THR A 33 1.96 -2.33 8.79
CA THR A 33 0.62 -2.78 8.39
C THR A 33 0.67 -3.49 7.04
N PRO A 34 -0.15 -4.54 6.83
CA PRO A 34 -0.24 -5.16 5.53
C PRO A 34 -0.86 -4.20 4.51
N LEU A 35 -0.50 -4.37 3.24
CA LEU A 35 -1.08 -3.60 2.15
C LEU A 35 -2.60 -3.86 2.07
N PRO A 36 -3.46 -2.82 1.99
CA PRO A 36 -4.90 -3.02 1.90
C PRO A 36 -5.32 -3.82 0.66
N LEU A 37 -6.42 -4.58 0.74
CA LEU A 37 -6.89 -5.45 -0.35
C LEU A 37 -7.07 -4.69 -1.68
N GLY A 38 -7.67 -3.51 -1.65
CA GLY A 38 -7.85 -2.68 -2.85
C GLY A 38 -6.54 -2.33 -3.56
N PHE A 39 -5.48 -2.06 -2.79
CA PHE A 39 -4.14 -1.81 -3.34
C PHE A 39 -3.55 -3.07 -3.95
N GLN A 40 -3.70 -4.22 -3.29
CA GLN A 40 -3.24 -5.51 -3.83
C GLN A 40 -3.90 -5.79 -5.19
N SER A 41 -5.22 -5.61 -5.30
CA SER A 41 -5.98 -5.82 -6.53
C SER A 41 -5.58 -4.86 -7.66
N ILE A 42 -5.27 -3.59 -7.35
CA ILE A 42 -4.77 -2.63 -8.34
C ILE A 42 -3.43 -3.10 -8.89
N ILE A 43 -2.48 -3.46 -8.02
CA ILE A 43 -1.14 -3.90 -8.41
C ILE A 43 -1.21 -5.15 -9.30
N GLU A 44 -2.04 -6.13 -8.94
CA GLU A 44 -2.22 -7.36 -9.72
C GLU A 44 -2.76 -7.07 -11.13
N LYS A 45 -3.79 -6.23 -11.25
CA LYS A 45 -4.35 -5.82 -12.55
C LYS A 45 -3.31 -5.07 -13.40
N LEU A 46 -2.54 -4.15 -12.81
CA LEU A 46 -1.50 -3.40 -13.51
C LEU A 46 -0.38 -4.32 -14.02
N ARG A 47 0.05 -5.29 -13.22
CA ARG A 47 1.02 -6.32 -13.64
C ARG A 47 0.49 -7.11 -14.84
N GLY A 48 -0.77 -7.56 -14.78
CA GLY A 48 -1.39 -8.29 -15.89
C GLY A 48 -1.42 -7.49 -17.20
N TYR A 49 -1.71 -6.19 -17.16
CA TYR A 49 -1.66 -5.35 -18.36
C TYR A 49 -0.24 -5.20 -18.91
N SER A 50 0.76 -5.05 -18.05
CA SER A 50 2.16 -4.95 -18.47
C SER A 50 2.65 -6.24 -19.14
N SER A 51 2.17 -7.40 -18.69
CA SER A 51 2.55 -8.71 -19.25
C SER A 51 1.87 -9.02 -20.58
N ASN A 52 0.65 -8.53 -20.80
CA ASN A 52 -0.10 -8.69 -22.05
C ASN A 52 0.22 -7.62 -23.11
N SER A 53 1.15 -6.69 -22.83
CA SER A 53 1.57 -5.63 -23.76
C SER A 53 2.89 -5.94 -24.47
N ALA A 54 3.27 -7.22 -24.54
CA ALA A 54 4.42 -7.74 -25.29
C ALA A 54 3.95 -8.68 -26.40
#